data_AF-K1LXI7-F1
#
_entry.id   AF-K1LXI7-F1
#
_cell.length_a   1.000
_cell.length_b   1.000
_cell.length_c   1.000
_cell.angle_alpha   90.00
_cell.angle_beta   90.00
_cell.angle_gamma   90.00
#
_symmetry.space_group_name_H-M   'P 1'
#
loop_
_entity.id
_entity.type
_entity.pdbx_description
1 polymer ?
#
loop_
_entity_poly.entity_id
_entity_poly.type
_entity_poly.pdbx_seq_one_letter_code
_entity_poly.pdbx_strand_id
1 'polypeptide(L)' 'MGTPKIKDELFQLIEESDDRLLSLLYAVAKEYVREDFTLAGEPLSEEQINRRIIAAKKSIQSGHFTTQEDLEKEIEKW' A
#
# COMPACT_ATOMS: atom_id res chain seq x y z
N MET A 1 3.07 26.58 -7.82
CA MET A 1 3.25 27.35 -6.57
C MET A 1 4.03 26.49 -5.58
N GLY A 2 4.98 27.05 -4.83
CA GLY A 2 5.75 26.25 -3.87
C GLY A 2 4.90 25.86 -2.66
N THR A 3 5.12 24.65 -2.14
CA THR A 3 4.45 24.08 -0.96
C THR A 3 4.33 25.04 0.25
N PRO A 4 5.32 25.91 0.55
CA PRO A 4 5.22 26.86 1.67
C PRO A 4 4.10 27.89 1.48
N LYS A 5 3.96 28.46 0.28
CA LYS A 5 2.94 29.50 0.00
C LYS A 5 1.52 28.94 0.10
N ILE A 6 1.33 27.71 -0.37
CA ILE A 6 0.04 27.00 -0.31
C ILE A 6 -0.39 26.80 1.14
N LYS A 7 0.56 26.49 2.03
CA LYS A 7 0.29 26.32 3.47
C LYS A 7 -0.15 27.63 4.12
N ASP A 8 0.53 28.73 3.81
CA ASP A 8 0.20 30.04 4.38
C ASP A 8 -1.18 30.54 3.91
N GLU A 9 -1.51 30.37 2.63
CA GLU A 9 -2.82 30.71 2.07
C GLU A 9 -3.95 29.84 2.67
N LEU A 10 -3.69 28.56 2.91
CA LEU A 10 -4.63 27.65 3.59
C LEU A 10 -4.96 28.11 5.01
N PHE A 11 -3.95 28.55 5.77
CA PHE A 11 -4.19 29.05 7.12
C PHE A 11 -5.04 30.32 7.13
N GLN A 12 -4.79 31.24 6.21
CA GLN A 12 -5.63 32.44 6.07
C GLN A 12 -7.07 32.08 5.72
N LEU A 13 -7.27 31.12 4.81
CA LEU A 13 -8.59 30.66 4.44
C LEU A 13 -9.34 30.06 5.65
N ILE A 14 -8.65 29.29 6.49
CA ILE A 14 -9.24 28.68 7.70
C ILE A 14 -9.66 29.76 8.71
N GLU A 15 -8.85 30.78 8.92
CA GLU A 15 -9.15 31.89 9.86
C GLU A 15 -10.37 32.72 9.41
N GLU A 16 -10.59 32.87 8.10
CA GLU A 16 -11.70 33.65 7.54
C GLU A 16 -12.96 32.81 7.25
N SER A 17 -12.91 31.49 7.44
CA SER A 17 -13.99 30.56 7.08
C SER A 17 -15.11 30.48 8.11
N ASP A 18 -16.32 30.15 7.63
CA ASP A 18 -17.45 29.82 8.49
C ASP A 18 -17.40 28.37 9.00
N ASP A 19 -18.17 28.08 10.06
CA ASP A 19 -18.24 26.77 10.70
C ASP A 19 -18.59 25.63 9.71
N ARG A 20 -19.37 25.93 8.67
CA ARG A 20 -19.82 24.95 7.68
C ARG A 20 -18.68 24.54 6.75
N LEU A 21 -17.92 25.51 6.25
CA LEU A 21 -16.76 25.28 5.41
C LEU A 21 -15.65 24.58 6.20
N LEU A 22 -15.41 25.00 7.46
CA LEU A 22 -14.47 24.34 8.35
C LEU A 22 -14.84 22.88 8.61
N SER A 23 -16.12 22.58 8.84
CA SER A 23 -16.61 21.22 9.04
C SER A 23 -16.39 20.34 7.81
N LEU A 24 -16.61 20.87 6.61
CA LEU A 24 -16.38 20.16 5.35
C LEU A 24 -14.88 19.89 5.13
N LEU A 25 -14.03 20.91 5.30
CA LEU A 25 -12.59 20.79 5.16
C LEU A 25 -12.02 19.79 6.16
N TYR A 26 -12.49 19.82 7.41
CA TYR A 26 -12.12 18.84 8.42
C TYR A 26 -12.51 17.42 8.02
N ALA A 27 -13.74 17.20 7.52
CA ALA A 27 -14.18 15.89 7.07
C ALA A 27 -13.31 15.36 5.92
N VAL A 28 -13.06 16.18 4.90
CA VAL A 28 -12.24 15.81 3.73
C VAL A 28 -10.79 15.54 4.13
N ALA A 29 -10.18 16.42 4.92
CA ALA A 29 -8.81 16.24 5.39
C ALA A 29 -8.68 15.00 6.27
N LYS A 30 -9.67 14.73 7.12
CA LYS A 30 -9.71 13.54 7.97
C LYS A 30 -9.82 12.25 7.17
N GLU A 31 -10.58 12.22 6.09
CA GLU A 31 -10.60 11.07 5.16
C GLU A 31 -9.29 10.91 4.42
N TYR A 32 -8.65 12.00 4.00
CA TYR A 32 -7.33 11.97 3.36
C TYR A 32 -6.22 11.44 4.29
N VAL A 33 -6.29 11.75 5.59
CA VAL A 33 -5.34 11.24 6.59
C VAL A 33 -5.69 9.81 7.02
N ARG A 34 -6.93 9.38 6.79
CA ARG A 34 -7.39 7.98 6.94
C ARG A 34 -6.93 7.09 5.78
N GLU A 35 -5.70 7.31 5.28
CA GLU A 35 -5.04 6.23 4.56
C GLU A 35 -4.93 5.05 5.52
N ASP A 36 -5.73 4.00 5.25
CA ASP A 36 -5.62 2.70 5.88
C ASP A 36 -4.25 2.11 5.53
N PHE A 37 -3.20 2.56 6.23
CA PHE A 37 -1.85 2.00 6.13
C PHE A 37 -1.74 0.60 6.75
N THR A 38 -2.86 -0.05 7.05
CA THR A 38 -2.86 -1.51 7.11
C THR A 38 -2.81 -2.01 5.67
N LEU A 39 -1.60 -2.04 5.08
CA LEU A 39 -1.33 -2.91 3.94
C LEU A 39 -1.95 -4.27 4.26
N ALA A 40 -2.91 -4.71 3.43
CA ALA A 40 -3.53 -6.00 3.62
C ALA A 40 -2.43 -7.08 3.60
N GLY A 41 -2.20 -7.72 4.74
CA GLY A 41 -1.14 -8.69 4.90
C GLY A 41 -0.87 -8.97 6.38
N GLU A 42 -0.49 -10.21 6.68
CA GLU A 42 0.01 -10.53 8.01
C GLU A 42 1.46 -10.05 8.13
N PRO A 43 1.84 -9.44 9.27
CA PRO A 43 3.22 -9.05 9.50
C PRO A 43 4.10 -10.29 9.48
N LEU A 44 5.17 -10.23 8.67
CA LEU A 44 6.10 -11.34 8.51
C LEU A 44 7.29 -11.17 9.46
N SER A 45 7.41 -12.07 10.43
CA SER A 45 8.55 -12.11 11.36
C SER A 45 9.80 -12.71 10.70
N GLU A 46 10.97 -12.43 11.28
CA GLU A 46 12.25 -12.99 10.83
C GLU A 46 12.24 -14.53 10.78
N GLU A 47 11.61 -15.15 11.78
CA GLU A 47 11.45 -16.61 11.81
C GLU A 47 10.55 -17.13 10.69
N GLN A 48 9.51 -16.38 10.30
CA GLN A 48 8.64 -16.75 9.18
C GLN A 48 9.37 -16.60 7.84
N ILE A 49 10.20 -15.56 7.68
CA ILE A 49 11.08 -15.39 6.51
C ILE A 49 12.03 -16.58 6.39
N ASN A 50 12.75 -16.92 7.46
CA ASN A 50 13.72 -18.02 7.46
C ASN A 50 13.06 -19.36 7.11
N ARG A 51 11.88 -19.64 7.69
CA ARG A 51 11.09 -20.83 7.34
C ARG A 51 10.69 -20.87 5.87
N ARG A 52 10.25 -19.73 5.31
CA ARG A 52 9.86 -19.64 3.89
C ARG A 52 11.05 -19.86 2.95
N ILE A 53 12.23 -19.35 3.29
CA ILE A 53 13.47 -19.56 2.52
C ILE A 53 13.85 -21.04 2.51
N ILE A 54 13.80 -21.71 3.67
CA ILE A 54 14.13 -23.15 3.77
C ILE A 54 13.13 -23.98 2.94
N ALA A 55 11.84 -23.69 3.07
CA ALA A 55 10.80 -24.37 2.30
C ALA A 55 10.97 -24.17 0.78
N ALA A 56 11.25 -22.93 0.35
CA ALA A 56 11.49 -22.62 -1.06
C ALA A 56 12.73 -23.35 -1.60
N LYS A 57 13.85 -23.36 -0.85
CA LYS A 57 15.04 -24.12 -1.24
C LYS A 57 14.75 -25.62 -1.39
N LYS A 58 13.97 -26.19 -0.46
CA LYS A 58 13.55 -27.60 -0.52
C LYS A 58 12.67 -27.88 -1.74
N SER A 59 11.73 -26.99 -2.06
CA SER A 59 10.85 -27.09 -3.24
C SER A 59 11.64 -27.08 -4.54
N ILE A 60 12.61 -26.16 -4.66
CA ILE A 60 13.49 -26.08 -5.83
C ILE A 60 14.32 -27.36 -5.97
N GLN A 61 14.91 -27.84 -4.86
CA GLN A 61 15.67 -29.10 -4.85
C GLN A 61 14.82 -30.33 -5.19
N SER A 62 13.54 -30.35 -4.81
CA SER A 62 12.60 -31.41 -5.16
C SER A 62 12.01 -31.28 -6.56
N GLY A 63 12.56 -30.40 -7.41
CA GLY A 63 12.10 -30.20 -8.79
C GLY A 63 10.71 -29.56 -8.91
N HIS A 64 10.18 -29.02 -7.81
CA HIS A 64 8.91 -28.28 -7.80
C HIS A 64 9.18 -26.81 -8.15
N PHE A 65 9.52 -26.60 -9.42
CA PHE A 65 9.62 -25.29 -10.05
C PHE A 65 8.87 -25.33 -11.38
N THR A 66 8.23 -24.23 -11.73
CA THR A 66 7.56 -24.08 -13.02
C THR A 66 8.52 -23.34 -13.94
N THR A 67 8.81 -23.91 -15.10
CA THR A 67 9.61 -23.22 -16.12
C THR A 67 8.74 -22.28 -16.96
N GLN A 68 9.37 -21.38 -17.69
CA GLN A 68 8.66 -20.54 -18.65
C GLN A 68 7.92 -21.39 -19.71
N GLU A 69 8.54 -22.50 -20.16
CA GLU A 69 7.93 -23.42 -21.13
C GLU A 69 6.69 -24.13 -20.55
N ASP A 70 6.68 -24.43 -19.24
CA ASP A 70 5.50 -24.99 -18.57
C ASP A 70 4.35 -23.98 -18.51
N LEU A 71 4.67 -22.70 -18.25
CA LEU A 71 3.67 -21.62 -18.26
C LEU A 71 3.08 -21.41 -19.67
N GLU A 72 3.91 -21.44 -20.71
CA GLU A 72 3.46 -21.32 -22.10
C GLU A 72 2.48 -22.45 -22.47
N LYS A 73 2.76 -23.69 -22.04
CA LYS A 73 1.87 -24.86 -22.23
C LYS A 73 0.58 -24.79 -21.42
N GLU A 74 0.59 -24.16 -20.24
CA GLU A 74 -0.62 -23.96 -19.43
C GLU A 74 -1.53 -22.89 -20.03
N ILE A 75 -0.96 -21.82 -20.59
CA ILE A 75 -1.71 -20.75 -21.27
C ILE A 75 -2.42 -21.27 -22.52
N GLU A 76 -1.80 -22.20 -23.28
CA GLU A 76 -2.45 -22.84 -24.45
C GLU A 76 -3.69 -23.68 -24.10
N LYS A 77 -3.85 -24.07 -22.82
CA LYS A 77 -4.98 -24.88 -22.34
C LYS A 77 -6.11 -24.07 -21.70
N TRP A 78 -5.97 -22.74 -21.62
CA TRP A 78 -7.00 -21.82 -21.14
C TRP A 78 -7.82 -21.26 -22.31
#